data_AF-A0A2W6V4S9-F1
#
_entry.id   AF-A0A2W6V4S9-F1
#
_cell.length_a   1.000
_cell.length_b   1.000
_cell.length_c   1.000
_cell.angle_alpha   90.00
_cell.angle_beta   90.00
_cell.angle_gamma   90.00
#
_symmetry.space_group_name_H-M   'P 1'
#
loop_
_entity.id
_entity.type
_entity.pdbx_description
1 polymer ?
#
loop_
_entity_poly.entity_id
_entity_poly.type
_entity_poly.pdbx_seq_one_letter_code
_entity_poly.pdbx_strand_id
1 'polypeptide(L)'
;METIGNAWLWGGFTAVVAVALLVDLVLMKHGGPHKVTFKEAAWWSAGWVALALLFNAGLWWYLQGSAGPEVANKVGLEFLTGYLVEKALAVDNIFVFLMIMSYFAVPEEQRQKVLIIGILGAIVLRSGMIFAGTALVSQFHWLLYVFGAFLLLTGWKMWKAAGTEPNLEDNPALRWMRKHLRLLPDYHGNAMSVKKDGVRWFTPLFAVLLLIAVT
;
A
#
# COMPACT_ATOMS: atom_id res chain seq x y z
N MET A 1 15.23 3.94 28.76
CA MET A 1 13.97 4.09 28.01
C MET A 1 13.03 3.02 28.54
N GLU A 2 12.05 3.38 29.36
CA GLU A 2 11.06 2.41 29.82
C GLU A 2 10.12 2.10 28.66
N THR A 3 10.24 0.88 28.12
CA THR A 3 9.42 0.40 27.02
C THR A 3 8.00 0.19 27.53
N ILE A 4 7.07 1.05 27.10
CA ILE A 4 5.61 0.92 27.34
C ILE A 4 5.09 -0.41 26.78
N GLY A 5 5.79 -0.99 25.80
CA GLY A 5 5.48 -2.30 25.21
C GLY A 5 5.80 -3.48 26.12
N ASN A 6 4.87 -3.85 26.99
CA ASN A 6 4.88 -5.15 27.66
C ASN A 6 4.64 -6.26 26.61
N ALA A 7 5.25 -7.44 26.78
CA ALA A 7 5.05 -8.61 25.92
C ALA A 7 3.55 -8.96 25.74
N TRP A 8 2.74 -8.67 26.76
CA TRP A 8 1.28 -8.81 26.72
C TRP A 8 0.58 -7.84 25.76
N LEU A 9 1.03 -6.58 25.68
CA LEU A 9 0.47 -5.58 24.75
C LEU A 9 0.86 -5.90 23.31
N TRP A 10 2.10 -6.32 23.08
CA TRP A 10 2.55 -6.80 21.77
C TRP A 10 1.80 -8.06 21.35
N GLY A 11 1.66 -9.05 22.23
CA GLY A 11 0.89 -10.26 21.97
C GLY A 11 -0.58 -9.97 21.66
N GLY A 12 -1.22 -9.08 22.44
CA GLY A 12 -2.59 -8.65 22.22
C GLY A 12 -2.76 -7.93 20.88
N PHE A 13 -1.89 -6.98 20.56
CA PHE A 13 -1.89 -6.27 19.28
C PHE A 13 -1.70 -7.23 18.11
N THR A 14 -0.69 -8.11 18.17
CA THR A 14 -0.43 -9.09 17.11
C THR A 14 -1.61 -10.04 16.93
N ALA A 15 -2.27 -10.47 18.00
CA ALA A 15 -3.47 -11.30 17.93
C ALA A 15 -4.63 -10.56 17.25
N VAL A 16 -4.89 -9.30 17.64
CA VAL A 16 -5.93 -8.47 17.01
C VAL A 16 -5.66 -8.28 15.51
N VAL A 17 -4.41 -7.97 15.13
CA VAL A 17 -4.02 -7.82 13.72
C VAL A 17 -4.15 -9.14 12.96
N ALA A 18 -3.71 -10.26 13.54
CA ALA A 18 -3.82 -11.57 12.91
C ALA A 18 -5.29 -11.98 12.69
N VAL A 19 -6.15 -11.76 13.69
CA VAL A 19 -7.59 -12.02 13.57
C VAL A 19 -8.21 -11.10 12.51
N ALA A 20 -7.88 -9.81 12.51
CA ALA A 20 -8.37 -8.88 11.51
C ALA A 20 -7.97 -9.30 10.08
N LEU A 21 -6.71 -9.70 9.87
CA LEU A 21 -6.22 -10.21 8.59
C LEU A 21 -6.91 -11.51 8.18
N LEU A 22 -7.12 -12.45 9.11
CA LEU A 22 -7.83 -13.69 8.82
C LEU A 22 -9.29 -13.43 8.45
N VAL A 23 -9.96 -12.54 9.17
CA VAL A 23 -11.33 -12.11 8.90
C VAL A 23 -11.41 -11.51 7.50
N ASP A 24 -10.53 -10.57 7.16
CA ASP A 24 -10.47 -9.94 5.84
C ASP A 24 -10.26 -10.98 4.71
N LEU A 25 -9.26 -11.86 4.85
CA LEU A 25 -8.95 -12.89 3.86
C LEU A 25 -10.09 -13.92 3.68
N VAL A 26 -10.74 -14.34 4.77
CA VAL A 26 -11.82 -15.33 4.73
C VAL A 26 -13.10 -14.73 4.15
N LEU A 27 -13.42 -13.49 4.50
CA LEU A 27 -14.57 -12.76 3.98
C LEU A 27 -14.41 -12.45 2.49
N MET A 28 -13.22 -12.00 2.06
CA MET A 28 -12.92 -11.76 0.64
C MET A 28 -13.00 -13.05 -0.18
N LYS A 29 -12.62 -14.20 0.39
CA LYS A 29 -12.69 -15.50 -0.29
C LYS A 29 -14.13 -16.00 -0.47
N HIS A 30 -15.07 -15.57 0.37
CA HIS A 30 -16.49 -15.95 0.29
C HIS A 30 -17.33 -15.08 -0.66
N GLY A 31 -16.83 -13.92 -1.10
CA GLY A 31 -17.63 -12.95 -1.87
C GLY A 31 -17.93 -13.32 -3.34
N GLY A 32 -17.24 -14.32 -3.92
CA GLY A 32 -17.32 -14.60 -5.36
C GLY A 32 -16.96 -13.37 -6.22
N PRO A 33 -16.98 -13.48 -7.56
CA PRO A 33 -16.79 -12.33 -8.45
C PRO A 33 -18.07 -11.47 -8.49
N HIS A 34 -18.41 -10.82 -7.38
CA HIS A 34 -19.48 -9.82 -7.35
C HIS A 34 -18.91 -8.41 -7.42
N LYS A 35 -19.61 -7.55 -8.16
CA LYS A 35 -19.27 -6.13 -8.27
C LYS A 35 -19.49 -5.47 -6.90
N VAL A 36 -18.40 -5.13 -6.21
CA VAL A 36 -18.47 -4.35 -4.96
C VAL A 36 -19.09 -3.00 -5.30
N THR A 37 -20.28 -2.73 -4.77
CA THR A 37 -20.94 -1.45 -5.00
C THR A 37 -20.28 -0.35 -4.15
N PHE A 38 -20.38 0.91 -4.58
CA PHE A 38 -19.81 2.02 -3.82
C PHE A 38 -20.33 2.08 -2.36
N LYS A 39 -21.61 1.76 -2.15
CA LYS A 39 -22.22 1.71 -0.81
C LYS A 39 -21.60 0.61 0.06
N GLU A 40 -21.36 -0.56 -0.52
CA GLU A 40 -20.73 -1.68 0.17
C GLU A 40 -19.26 -1.36 0.53
N ALA A 41 -18.51 -0.80 -0.41
CA ALA A 41 -17.13 -0.34 -0.16
C ALA A 41 -17.06 0.75 0.91
N ALA A 42 -18.02 1.68 0.92
CA ALA A 42 -18.09 2.74 1.94
C ALA A 42 -18.35 2.16 3.34
N TRP A 43 -19.29 1.21 3.46
CA TRP A 43 -19.55 0.52 4.73
C TRP A 43 -18.36 -0.29 5.23
N TRP A 44 -17.68 -1.03 4.34
CA TRP A 44 -16.44 -1.73 4.68
C TRP A 44 -15.37 -0.76 5.18
N SER A 45 -15.15 0.35 4.47
CA SER A 45 -14.17 1.36 4.87
C SER A 45 -14.52 2.00 6.21
N ALA A 46 -15.80 2.33 6.43
CA ALA A 46 -16.27 2.89 7.70
C ALA A 46 -16.09 1.90 8.86
N GLY A 47 -16.37 0.62 8.64
CA GLY A 47 -16.14 -0.44 9.63
C GLY A 47 -14.67 -0.54 10.05
N TRP A 48 -13.75 -0.51 9.09
CA TRP A 48 -12.30 -0.52 9.36
C TRP A 48 -11.82 0.74 10.09
N VAL A 49 -12.32 1.91 9.71
CA VAL A 49 -12.02 3.17 10.40
C VAL A 49 -12.53 3.12 11.84
N ALA A 50 -13.78 2.68 12.04
CA ALA A 50 -14.37 2.54 13.37
C ALA A 50 -13.58 1.57 14.24
N LEU A 51 -13.16 0.42 13.70
CA LEU A 51 -12.34 -0.54 14.42
C LEU A 51 -10.99 0.05 14.86
N ALA A 52 -10.32 0.81 14.00
CA ALA A 52 -9.07 1.50 14.33
C ALA A 52 -9.26 2.55 15.43
N LEU A 53 -10.33 3.33 15.36
CA LEU A 53 -10.66 4.34 16.38
C LEU A 53 -11.05 3.70 17.72
N LEU A 54 -11.82 2.61 17.69
CA LEU A 54 -12.17 1.85 18.90
C LEU A 54 -10.94 1.24 19.57
N PHE A 55 -10.01 0.68 18.77
CA PHE A 55 -8.74 0.19 19.29
C PHE A 55 -7.94 1.32 19.94
N ASN A 56 -7.83 2.48 19.29
CA ASN A 56 -7.13 3.64 19.85
C ASN A 56 -7.77 4.13 21.16
N ALA A 57 -9.10 4.22 21.20
CA ALA A 57 -9.83 4.62 22.40
C ALA A 57 -9.65 3.62 23.54
N GLY A 58 -9.67 2.32 23.24
CA GLY A 58 -9.40 1.26 24.21
C GLY A 58 -7.98 1.30 24.75
N LEU A 59 -6.98 1.52 23.88
CA LEU A 59 -5.58 1.68 24.27
C LEU A 59 -5.39 2.93 25.13
N TRP A 60 -6.01 4.05 24.74
CA TRP A 60 -5.97 5.30 25.50
C TRP A 60 -6.55 5.12 26.89
N TRP A 61 -7.70 4.46 27.02
CA TRP A 61 -8.33 4.21 28.32
C TRP A 61 -7.48 3.30 29.22
N TYR A 62 -6.89 2.24 28.64
CA TYR A 62 -5.97 1.35 29.37
C TYR A 62 -4.71 2.08 29.85
N LEU A 63 -4.12 2.93 29.00
CA LEU A 63 -2.92 3.71 29.33
C LEU A 63 -3.23 4.82 30.34
N GLN A 64 -4.42 5.41 30.30
CA GLN A 64 -4.84 6.42 31.28
C GLN A 64 -4.85 5.85 32.70
N GLY A 65 -5.29 4.61 32.88
CA GLY A 65 -5.32 3.93 34.17
C GLY A 65 -3.98 3.35 34.64
N SER A 66 -3.08 2.98 33.72
CA SER A 66 -1.82 2.26 34.04
C SER A 66 -0.56 3.13 34.00
N ALA A 67 -0.46 4.08 33.06
CA ALA A 67 0.73 4.91 32.82
C ALA A 67 0.47 6.43 32.99
N GLY A 68 -0.78 6.82 33.25
CA GLY A 68 -1.19 8.21 33.46
C GLY A 68 -1.67 8.94 32.19
N PRO A 69 -2.41 10.05 32.36
CA PRO A 69 -3.09 10.73 31.26
C PRO A 69 -2.14 11.37 30.23
N GLU A 70 -0.94 11.81 30.63
CA GLU A 70 0.03 12.39 29.70
C GLU A 70 0.55 11.37 28.68
N VAL A 71 0.88 10.16 29.15
CA VAL A 71 1.37 9.06 28.30
C VAL A 71 0.24 8.56 27.38
N ALA A 72 -0.97 8.42 27.91
CA ALA A 72 -2.14 8.02 27.13
C ALA A 72 -2.41 9.00 25.98
N ASN A 73 -2.40 10.31 26.26
CA ASN A 73 -2.60 11.35 25.24
C ASN A 73 -1.51 11.32 24.17
N LYS A 74 -0.24 11.18 24.57
CA LYS A 74 0.88 11.12 23.61
C LYS A 74 0.75 9.90 22.69
N VAL A 75 0.59 8.71 23.25
CA VAL A 75 0.52 7.45 22.46
C VAL A 75 -0.74 7.42 21.59
N GLY A 76 -1.88 7.88 22.11
CA GLY A 76 -3.13 7.95 21.34
C GLY A 76 -3.04 8.93 20.16
N LEU A 77 -2.36 10.06 20.34
CA LEU A 77 -2.08 11.00 19.25
C LEU A 77 -1.11 10.40 18.23
N GLU A 78 -0.03 9.75 18.66
CA GLU A 78 0.93 9.07 17.77
C GLU A 78 0.23 7.99 16.91
N PHE A 79 -0.66 7.19 17.51
CA PHE A 79 -1.47 6.21 16.78
C PHE A 79 -2.39 6.86 15.74
N LEU A 80 -3.14 7.90 16.12
CA LEU A 80 -4.05 8.59 15.21
C LEU A 80 -3.31 9.28 14.06
N THR A 81 -2.20 9.96 14.35
CA THR A 81 -1.36 10.59 13.34
C THR A 81 -0.80 9.54 12.39
N GLY A 82 -0.26 8.43 12.92
CA GLY A 82 0.22 7.31 12.11
C GLY A 82 -0.88 6.72 11.23
N TYR A 83 -2.06 6.45 11.79
CA TYR A 83 -3.21 5.93 11.06
C TYR A 83 -3.64 6.87 9.92
N LEU A 84 -3.72 8.17 10.17
CA LEU A 84 -4.08 9.16 9.13
C LEU A 84 -3.04 9.24 8.02
N VAL A 85 -1.75 9.23 8.36
CA VAL A 85 -0.66 9.22 7.38
C VAL A 85 -0.71 7.97 6.52
N GLU A 86 -0.84 6.79 7.14
CA GLU A 86 -0.96 5.51 6.41
C GLU A 86 -2.22 5.48 5.53
N LYS A 87 -3.36 5.99 6.02
CA LYS A 87 -4.60 6.08 5.23
C LYS A 87 -4.45 7.01 4.04
N ALA A 88 -3.78 8.16 4.21
CA ALA A 88 -3.54 9.11 3.13
C ALA A 88 -2.62 8.51 2.04
N LEU A 89 -1.54 7.84 2.46
CA LEU A 89 -0.64 7.12 1.54
C LEU A 89 -1.39 6.02 0.78
N ALA A 90 -2.22 5.23 1.46
CA ALA A 90 -3.00 4.17 0.81
C ALA A 90 -3.98 4.70 -0.26
N VAL A 91 -4.62 5.86 -0.03
CA VAL A 91 -5.53 6.49 -1.00
C VAL A 91 -4.78 6.96 -2.25
N ASP A 92 -3.60 7.55 -2.09
CA ASP A 92 -2.73 7.97 -3.19
C ASP A 92 -2.33 6.76 -4.06
N ASN A 93 -1.88 5.67 -3.43
CA ASN A 93 -1.55 4.41 -4.11
C ASN A 93 -2.72 3.84 -4.92
N ILE A 94 -3.95 3.81 -4.37
CA ILE A 94 -5.13 3.31 -5.10
C ILE A 94 -5.43 4.15 -6.34
N PHE A 95 -5.29 5.48 -6.25
CA PHE A 95 -5.53 6.36 -7.39
C PHE A 95 -4.57 6.08 -8.54
N VAL A 96 -3.28 5.91 -8.24
CA VAL A 96 -2.26 5.48 -9.22
C VAL A 96 -2.65 4.15 -9.88
N PHE A 97 -3.08 3.17 -9.09
CA PHE A 97 -3.44 1.86 -9.64
C PHE A 97 -4.65 1.95 -10.58
N LEU A 98 -5.67 2.75 -10.23
CA LEU A 98 -6.83 3.00 -11.09
C LEU A 98 -6.46 3.71 -12.40
N MET A 99 -5.56 4.70 -12.35
CA MET A 99 -5.06 5.35 -13.56
C MET A 99 -4.30 4.37 -14.46
N ILE A 100 -3.40 3.56 -13.90
CA ILE A 100 -2.65 2.56 -14.67
C ILE A 100 -3.62 1.56 -15.31
N MET A 101 -4.54 0.99 -14.54
CA MET A 101 -5.50 0.01 -15.05
C MET A 101 -6.44 0.60 -16.12
N SER A 102 -6.81 1.87 -15.98
CA SER A 102 -7.66 2.56 -16.96
C SER A 102 -6.90 2.86 -18.26
N TYR A 103 -5.65 3.31 -18.15
CA TYR A 103 -4.77 3.54 -19.31
C TYR A 103 -4.56 2.26 -20.13
N PHE A 104 -4.35 1.13 -19.47
CA PHE A 104 -4.19 -0.15 -20.12
C PHE A 104 -5.52 -0.82 -20.50
N ALA A 105 -6.68 -0.21 -20.19
CA ALA A 105 -8.00 -0.78 -20.41
C ALA A 105 -8.16 -2.22 -19.85
N VAL A 106 -7.70 -2.44 -18.62
CA VAL A 106 -7.73 -3.76 -17.97
C VAL A 106 -9.19 -4.22 -17.78
N PRO A 107 -9.57 -5.42 -18.29
CA PRO A 107 -10.93 -5.96 -18.13
C PRO A 107 -11.35 -6.08 -16.66
N GLU A 108 -12.64 -5.85 -16.35
CA GLU A 108 -13.13 -5.74 -14.97
C GLU A 108 -12.85 -6.99 -14.13
N GLU A 109 -12.97 -8.18 -14.73
CA GLU A 109 -12.73 -9.48 -14.08
C GLU A 109 -11.25 -9.68 -13.66
N GLN A 110 -10.32 -8.96 -14.29
CA GLN A 110 -8.89 -9.06 -14.02
C GLN A 110 -8.41 -7.98 -13.05
N ARG A 111 -9.16 -6.88 -12.88
CA ARG A 111 -8.78 -5.76 -11.99
C ARG A 111 -8.54 -6.21 -10.56
N GLN A 112 -9.42 -7.02 -9.97
CA GLN A 112 -9.26 -7.52 -8.59
C GLN A 112 -7.98 -8.35 -8.44
N LYS A 113 -7.67 -9.22 -9.40
CA LYS A 113 -6.45 -10.05 -9.37
C LYS A 113 -5.20 -9.20 -9.49
N VAL A 114 -5.19 -8.25 -10.42
CA VAL A 114 -4.08 -7.31 -10.63
C VAL A 114 -3.85 -6.47 -9.37
N LEU A 115 -4.92 -5.96 -8.75
CA LEU A 115 -4.85 -5.21 -7.50
C LEU A 115 -4.25 -6.05 -6.37
N ILE A 116 -4.72 -7.29 -6.16
CA ILE A 116 -4.21 -8.16 -5.09
C ILE A 116 -2.73 -8.46 -5.31
N ILE A 117 -2.33 -8.85 -6.53
CA ILE A 117 -0.92 -9.19 -6.80
C ILE A 117 -0.03 -7.94 -6.71
N GLY A 118 -0.54 -6.80 -7.18
CA GLY A 118 0.12 -5.51 -7.06
C GLY A 118 0.37 -5.09 -5.61
N ILE A 119 -0.67 -5.16 -4.77
CA ILE A 119 -0.57 -4.86 -3.33
C ILE A 119 0.42 -5.81 -2.65
N LEU A 120 0.35 -7.11 -2.92
CA LEU A 120 1.30 -8.08 -2.38
C LEU A 120 2.74 -7.79 -2.81
N GLY A 121 2.95 -7.47 -4.08
CA GLY A 121 4.26 -7.07 -4.61
C GLY A 121 4.78 -5.79 -3.96
N ALA A 122 3.94 -4.78 -3.82
CA ALA A 122 4.26 -3.52 -3.17
C ALA A 122 4.60 -3.71 -1.68
N ILE A 123 3.85 -4.55 -0.96
CA ILE A 123 4.15 -4.90 0.45
C ILE A 123 5.53 -5.55 0.54
N VAL A 124 5.84 -6.53 -0.30
CA VAL A 124 7.15 -7.22 -0.29
C VAL A 124 8.28 -6.24 -0.58
N LEU A 125 8.15 -5.42 -1.64
CA LEU A 125 9.17 -4.43 -2.00
C LEU A 125 9.35 -3.39 -0.88
N ARG A 126 8.24 -2.92 -0.29
CA ARG A 126 8.25 -1.96 0.81
C ARG A 126 8.89 -2.55 2.06
N SER A 127 8.55 -3.78 2.46
CA SER A 127 9.21 -4.47 3.57
C SER A 127 10.70 -4.62 3.32
N GLY A 128 11.11 -5.06 2.13
CA GLY A 128 12.52 -5.17 1.76
C GLY A 128 13.26 -3.84 1.85
N MET A 129 12.67 -2.77 1.31
CA MET A 129 13.21 -1.41 1.37
C MET A 129 13.30 -0.88 2.80
N ILE A 130 12.31 -1.14 3.65
CA ILE A 130 12.33 -0.73 5.07
C ILE A 130 13.47 -1.44 5.79
N PHE A 131 13.56 -2.77 5.71
CA PHE A 131 14.63 -3.52 6.38
C PHE A 131 16.02 -3.11 5.87
N ALA A 132 16.18 -2.97 4.55
CA ALA A 132 17.42 -2.51 3.95
C ALA A 132 17.77 -1.08 4.39
N GLY A 133 16.78 -0.18 4.39
CA GLY A 133 16.93 1.22 4.80
C GLY A 133 17.31 1.33 6.28
N THR A 134 16.65 0.60 7.17
CA THR A 134 16.98 0.55 8.60
C THR A 134 18.40 0.03 8.82
N ALA A 135 18.80 -1.04 8.13
CA ALA A 135 20.16 -1.56 8.21
C ALA A 135 21.19 -0.52 7.74
N LEU A 136 20.91 0.21 6.66
CA LEU A 136 21.81 1.22 6.10
C LEU A 136 21.93 2.45 7.01
N VAL A 137 20.81 2.93 7.56
CA VAL A 137 20.76 4.08 8.48
C VAL A 137 21.47 3.76 9.80
N SER A 138 21.40 2.52 10.28
CA SER A 138 22.09 2.11 11.51
C SER A 138 23.61 2.29 11.43
N GLN A 139 24.18 2.18 10.22
CA GLN A 139 25.61 2.39 9.98
C GLN A 139 25.93 3.85 9.58
N PHE A 140 25.01 4.52 8.88
CA PHE A 140 25.23 5.86 8.33
C PHE A 140 24.12 6.84 8.73
N HIS A 141 24.29 7.51 9.87
CA HIS A 141 23.31 8.47 10.39
C HIS A 141 23.13 9.69 9.49
N TRP A 142 24.17 10.11 8.75
CA TRP A 142 24.09 11.22 7.80
C TRP A 142 23.10 10.94 6.65
N LEU A 143 22.82 9.67 6.38
CA LEU A 143 21.87 9.23 5.36
C LEU A 143 20.45 9.70 5.67
N LEU A 144 20.10 9.92 6.94
CA LEU A 144 18.81 10.49 7.35
C LEU A 144 18.61 11.91 6.80
N TYR A 145 19.66 12.74 6.78
CA TYR A 145 19.57 14.08 6.22
C TYR A 145 19.37 14.03 4.69
N VAL A 146 20.01 13.08 4.02
CA VAL A 146 19.82 12.86 2.58
C VAL A 146 18.40 12.39 2.28
N PHE A 147 17.89 11.39 3.02
CA PHE A 147 16.51 10.93 2.89
C PHE A 147 15.51 12.05 3.20
N GLY A 148 15.75 12.85 4.23
CA GLY A 148 14.91 14.01 4.55
C GLY A 148 14.89 15.05 3.43
N ALA A 149 16.06 15.41 2.89
CA ALA A 149 16.16 16.32 1.75
C ALA A 149 15.47 15.73 0.49
N PHE A 150 15.67 14.44 0.23
CA PHE A 150 15.01 13.73 -0.86
C PHE A 150 13.48 13.76 -0.70
N LEU A 151 12.95 13.49 0.50
CA LEU A 151 11.52 13.55 0.80
C LEU A 151 10.95 14.95 0.63
N LEU A 152 11.69 16.00 1.02
CA LEU A 152 11.28 17.39 0.79
C LEU A 152 11.22 17.71 -0.71
N LEU A 153 12.21 17.26 -1.49
CA LEU A 153 12.22 17.44 -2.94
C LEU A 153 11.07 16.69 -3.62
N THR A 154 10.78 15.44 -3.21
CA THR A 154 9.67 14.67 -3.76
C THR A 154 8.32 15.28 -3.37
N GLY A 155 8.15 15.67 -2.11
CA GLY A 155 6.93 16.35 -1.63
C GLY A 155 6.69 17.66 -2.38
N TRP A 156 7.74 18.46 -2.60
CA TRP A 156 7.68 19.67 -3.41
C TRP A 156 7.31 19.39 -4.87
N LYS A 157 7.90 18.35 -5.46
CA LYS A 157 7.57 17.93 -6.84
C LYS A 157 6.11 17.48 -6.95
N MET A 158 5.58 16.74 -5.97
CA MET A 158 4.18 16.33 -5.90
C MET A 158 3.26 17.54 -5.77
N TRP A 159 3.61 18.51 -4.93
CA TRP A 159 2.84 19.74 -4.79
C TRP A 159 2.78 20.55 -6.09
N LYS A 160 3.89 20.66 -6.83
CA LYS A 160 3.91 21.29 -8.15
C LYS A 160 3.10 20.54 -9.21
N ALA A 161 2.99 19.22 -9.09
CA ALA A 161 2.18 18.38 -9.97
C ALA A 161 0.69 18.36 -9.56
N ALA A 162 0.33 18.92 -8.41
CA ALA A 162 -1.04 18.95 -7.93
C ALA A 162 -1.92 19.76 -8.90
N GLY A 163 -2.92 19.10 -9.50
CA GLY A 163 -3.83 19.69 -10.48
C GLY A 163 -3.52 19.34 -11.94
N THR A 164 -2.45 18.59 -12.22
CA THR A 164 -2.20 18.02 -13.55
C THR A 164 -2.56 16.53 -13.52
N GLU A 165 -3.44 16.08 -14.41
CA GLU A 165 -3.70 14.64 -14.54
C GLU A 165 -2.40 13.90 -14.90
N PRO A 166 -2.02 12.86 -14.15
CA PRO A 166 -0.80 12.09 -14.42
C PRO A 166 -0.87 11.45 -15.80
N ASN A 167 -0.19 12.05 -16.78
CA ASN A 167 -0.11 11.47 -18.12
C ASN A 167 0.83 10.26 -18.10
N LEU A 168 0.25 9.06 -18.16
CA LEU A 168 0.99 7.81 -18.06
C LEU A 168 2.05 7.64 -19.17
N GLU A 169 1.87 8.30 -20.33
CA GLU A 169 2.82 8.24 -21.44
C GLU A 169 4.20 8.84 -21.09
N ASP A 170 4.24 9.77 -20.14
CA ASP A 170 5.45 10.38 -19.62
C ASP A 170 6.06 9.63 -18.43
N ASN A 171 5.42 8.55 -17.95
CA ASN A 171 5.95 7.81 -16.82
C ASN A 171 7.30 7.15 -17.20
N PRO A 172 8.41 7.53 -16.53
CA PRO A 172 9.74 7.00 -16.84
C PRO A 172 9.81 5.48 -16.67
N ALA A 173 9.04 4.90 -15.76
CA ALA A 173 8.94 3.45 -15.60
C ALA A 173 8.30 2.79 -16.83
N LEU A 174 7.19 3.37 -17.36
CA LEU A 174 6.54 2.86 -18.57
C LEU A 174 7.45 3.00 -19.81
N ARG A 175 8.18 4.11 -19.93
CA ARG A 175 9.12 4.34 -21.03
C ARG A 175 10.31 3.38 -20.98
N TRP A 176 10.84 3.12 -19.80
CA TRP A 176 11.88 2.12 -19.59
C TRP A 176 11.38 0.71 -19.97
N MET A 177 10.17 0.35 -19.54
CA MET A 177 9.55 -0.93 -19.86
C MET A 177 9.28 -1.10 -21.35
N ARG A 178 8.75 -0.10 -22.06
CA ARG A 178 8.58 -0.16 -23.52
C ARG A 178 9.92 -0.32 -24.27
N LYS A 179 11.01 0.21 -23.70
CA LYS A 179 12.35 0.15 -24.29
C LYS A 179 13.07 -1.18 -24.01
N HIS A 180 12.84 -1.80 -22.85
CA HIS A 180 13.52 -3.04 -22.42
C HIS A 180 12.67 -4.31 -22.54
N LEU A 181 11.34 -4.21 -22.52
CA LEU A 181 10.42 -5.33 -22.59
C LEU A 181 9.69 -5.37 -23.94
N ARG A 182 9.62 -6.57 -24.53
CA ARG A 182 8.81 -6.84 -25.72
C ARG A 182 7.35 -7.01 -25.28
N LEU A 183 6.58 -5.92 -25.34
CA LEU A 183 5.17 -5.89 -24.95
C LEU A 183 4.27 -6.29 -26.13
N LEU A 184 3.33 -7.21 -25.88
CA LEU A 184 2.26 -7.51 -26.85
C LEU A 184 1.18 -6.41 -26.80
N PRO A 185 0.58 -6.04 -27.95
CA PRO A 185 -0.53 -5.08 -27.99
C PRO A 185 -1.85 -5.66 -27.45
N ASP A 186 -2.03 -6.98 -27.47
CA ASP A 186 -3.30 -7.63 -27.11
C ASP A 186 -3.25 -8.39 -25.78
N TYR A 187 -4.41 -8.44 -25.11
CA TYR A 187 -4.63 -9.26 -23.91
C TYR A 187 -4.85 -10.73 -24.29
N HIS A 188 -3.93 -11.61 -23.89
CA HIS A 188 -4.07 -13.06 -24.02
C HIS A 188 -4.60 -13.70 -22.73
N GLY A 189 -5.87 -13.43 -22.40
CA GLY A 189 -6.51 -13.98 -21.20
C GLY A 189 -5.78 -13.60 -19.91
N ASN A 190 -5.50 -14.59 -19.04
CA ASN A 190 -4.79 -14.40 -17.75
C ASN A 190 -3.26 -14.59 -17.84
N ALA A 191 -2.70 -14.79 -19.03
CA ALA A 191 -1.28 -15.07 -19.18
C ALA A 191 -0.42 -13.81 -18.94
N MET A 192 0.56 -13.88 -18.03
CA MET A 192 1.50 -12.78 -17.76
C MET A 192 2.64 -12.71 -18.78
N SER A 193 2.94 -13.84 -19.42
CA SER A 193 3.89 -13.90 -20.53
C SER A 193 3.42 -14.94 -21.54
N VAL A 194 3.67 -14.67 -22.81
CA VAL A 194 3.36 -15.59 -23.90
C VAL A 194 4.64 -15.83 -24.68
N LYS A 195 4.93 -17.10 -25.00
CA LYS A 195 6.05 -17.44 -25.86
C LYS A 195 5.54 -17.43 -27.30
N LYS A 196 5.98 -16.45 -28.11
CA LYS A 196 5.64 -16.33 -29.53
C LYS A 196 6.93 -16.32 -30.33
N ASP A 197 7.02 -17.20 -31.32
CA ASP A 197 8.19 -17.35 -32.20
C ASP A 197 9.52 -17.59 -31.44
N GLY A 198 9.49 -18.45 -30.41
CA GLY A 198 10.67 -18.80 -29.62
C GLY A 198 11.11 -17.74 -28.59
N VAL A 199 10.56 -16.53 -28.67
CA VAL A 199 10.87 -15.39 -27.79
C VAL A 199 9.79 -15.25 -26.72
N ARG A 200 10.18 -14.92 -25.48
CA ARG A 200 9.23 -14.53 -24.42
C ARG A 200 8.76 -13.11 -24.65
N TRP A 201 7.45 -12.95 -24.81
CA TRP A 201 6.78 -11.66 -24.82
C TRP A 201 6.00 -11.47 -23.53
N PHE A 202 5.91 -10.21 -23.08
CA PHE A 202 5.18 -9.84 -21.88
C PHE A 202 3.83 -9.23 -22.26
N THR A 203 2.77 -9.63 -21.56
CA THR A 203 1.44 -9.10 -21.82
C THR A 203 1.23 -7.75 -21.13
N PRO A 204 0.23 -6.95 -21.55
CA PRO A 204 -0.12 -5.71 -20.86
C PRO A 204 -0.38 -5.90 -19.36
N LEU A 205 -0.94 -7.04 -18.95
CA LEU A 205 -1.12 -7.44 -17.55
C LEU A 205 0.17 -7.44 -16.74
N PHE A 206 1.27 -7.96 -17.30
CA PHE A 206 2.57 -7.97 -16.64
C PHE A 206 3.12 -6.55 -16.50
N ALA A 207 2.90 -5.72 -17.52
CA ALA A 207 3.34 -4.33 -17.46
C ALA A 207 2.61 -3.54 -16.35
N VAL A 208 1.29 -3.71 -16.28
CA VAL A 208 0.45 -3.12 -15.23
C VAL A 208 0.93 -3.56 -13.85
N LEU A 209 1.16 -4.85 -13.65
CA LEU A 209 1.58 -5.42 -12.37
C LEU A 209 2.94 -4.91 -11.92
N LEU A 210 3.90 -4.80 -12.84
CA LEU A 210 5.24 -4.31 -12.54
C LEU A 210 5.23 -2.79 -12.25
N LEU A 211 4.44 -2.01 -13.00
CA LEU A 211 4.25 -0.59 -12.70
C LEU A 211 3.62 -0.40 -11.32
N ILE A 212 2.55 -1.13 -11.01
CA ILE A 212 1.88 -1.09 -9.71
C ILE A 212 2.83 -1.49 -8.58
N ALA A 213 3.69 -2.49 -8.77
CA ALA A 213 4.61 -2.94 -7.73
C ALA A 213 5.74 -1.94 -7.44
N VAL A 214 6.12 -1.10 -8.41
CA VAL A 214 7.24 -0.14 -8.29
C VAL A 214 6.78 1.25 -7.85
N THR A 215 5.49 1.56 -7.97
CA THR A 215 4.93 2.89 -7.66
C THR A 215 4.40 2.94 -6.24
#